data_AF-A0A8S3JZA1-F1
#
_entry.id   AF-A0A8S3JZA1-F1
#
_cell.length_a   1.000
_cell.length_b   1.000
_cell.length_c   1.000
_cell.angle_alpha   90.00
_cell.angle_beta   90.00
_cell.angle_gamma   90.00
#
_symmetry.space_group_name_H-M   'P 1'
#
loop_
_entity.id
_entity.type
_entity.pdbx_description
1 polymer ?
#
loop_
_entity_poly.entity_id
_entity_poly.type
_entity_poly.pdbx_seq_one_letter_code
_entity_poly.pdbx_strand_id
1 'polypeptide(L)'
;IMEAIDCITTTASSHQRCFVLEVMGRHCGYLALVSALGSDADWVFIPEAPPGPGWEDQLCNKLQNTREMGQRLNIIVLAEGAIDSNGKQISSEDVRQLISTRLKYDTRITILGHVQRGGCPSA
;
A
#
# COMPACT_ATOMS: atom_id res chain seq x y z
N ILE A 1 -1.37 4.79 12.41
CA ILE A 1 -1.01 4.23 11.07
C ILE A 1 0.49 4.36 10.86
N MET A 2 1.04 5.58 10.94
CA MET A 2 2.47 5.83 10.83
C MET A 2 3.35 4.90 11.68
N GLU A 3 3.04 4.74 12.98
CA GLU A 3 3.81 3.83 13.85
C GLU A 3 3.91 2.40 13.31
N ALA A 4 2.83 1.87 12.70
CA ALA A 4 2.85 0.53 12.14
C ALA A 4 3.68 0.47 10.86
N ILE A 5 3.65 1.52 10.04
CA ILE A 5 4.51 1.63 8.86
C ILE A 5 5.97 1.69 9.28
N ASP A 6 6.32 2.50 10.29
CA ASP A 6 7.69 2.60 10.82
C ASP A 6 8.19 1.26 11.36
N CYS A 7 7.35 0.55 12.13
CA CYS A 7 7.65 -0.80 12.60
C CYS A 7 7.92 -1.76 11.44
N ILE A 8 7.15 -1.68 10.36
CA ILE A 8 7.34 -2.52 9.17
C ILE A 8 8.62 -2.14 8.43
N THR A 9 8.85 -0.85 8.20
CA THR A 9 9.99 -0.32 7.46
C THR A 9 11.32 -0.83 8.02
N THR A 10 11.46 -0.84 9.34
CA THR A 10 12.65 -1.38 10.00
C THR A 10 12.87 -2.87 9.70
N THR A 11 11.82 -3.69 9.77
CA THR A 11 11.90 -5.14 9.45
C THR A 11 12.07 -5.43 7.95
N ALA A 12 11.51 -4.57 7.11
CA ALA A 12 11.41 -4.80 5.68
C ALA A 12 12.71 -4.48 4.93
N SER A 13 13.43 -3.46 5.39
CA SER A 13 14.74 -3.04 4.85
C SER A 13 15.79 -4.18 4.82
N SER A 14 15.64 -5.16 5.71
CA SER A 14 16.56 -6.28 5.86
C SER A 14 16.35 -7.41 4.83
N HIS A 15 15.17 -7.48 4.21
CA HIS A 15 14.77 -8.64 3.38
C HIS A 15 14.33 -8.30 1.96
N GLN A 16 14.45 -7.04 1.51
CA GLN A 16 14.02 -6.63 0.17
C GLN A 16 12.56 -7.00 -0.11
N ARG A 17 11.65 -6.65 0.81
CA ARG A 17 10.24 -7.04 0.77
C ARG A 17 9.35 -5.92 0.23
N CYS A 18 8.20 -6.34 -0.29
CA CYS A 18 7.10 -5.46 -0.64
C CYS A 18 5.99 -5.62 0.39
N PHE A 19 5.44 -4.50 0.88
CA PHE A 19 4.35 -4.51 1.84
C PHE A 19 3.12 -3.82 1.27
N VAL A 20 1.98 -4.52 1.34
CA VAL A 20 0.65 -3.97 1.05
C VAL A 20 -0.03 -3.71 2.39
N LEU A 21 -0.30 -2.45 2.69
CA LEU A 21 -0.88 -1.97 3.93
C LEU A 21 -2.33 -1.57 3.71
N GLU A 22 -3.25 -2.35 4.26
CA GLU A 22 -4.67 -2.04 4.22
C GLU A 22 -5.07 -1.16 5.40
N VAL A 23 -5.62 0.03 5.09
CA VAL A 23 -6.04 1.04 6.06
C VAL A 23 -7.55 1.24 6.03
N MET A 24 -8.13 1.66 7.17
CA MET A 24 -9.56 1.99 7.22
C MET A 24 -9.86 3.21 6.34
N GLY A 25 -11.10 3.31 5.84
CA GLY A 25 -11.49 4.36 4.91
C GLY A 25 -12.48 3.90 3.83
N ARG A 26 -13.58 3.25 4.21
CA ARG A 26 -14.54 2.60 3.29
C ARG A 26 -15.04 3.51 2.16
N HIS A 27 -15.32 4.77 2.48
CA HIS A 27 -15.82 5.75 1.52
C HIS A 27 -14.93 6.99 1.46
N CYS A 28 -13.81 6.98 2.16
CA CYS A 28 -12.89 8.11 2.18
C CYS A 28 -11.44 7.62 2.31
N GLY A 29 -10.61 7.95 1.32
CA GLY A 29 -9.20 7.61 1.25
C GLY A 29 -8.28 8.58 1.98
N TYR A 30 -8.78 9.55 2.74
CA TYR A 30 -7.96 10.55 3.42
C TYR A 30 -6.85 9.92 4.29
N LEU A 31 -7.19 8.90 5.08
CA LEU A 31 -6.20 8.20 5.91
C LEU A 31 -5.13 7.50 5.06
N ALA A 32 -5.52 6.88 3.95
CA ALA A 32 -4.58 6.24 3.02
C ALA A 32 -3.65 7.27 2.37
N LEU A 33 -4.20 8.39 1.89
CA LEU A 33 -3.45 9.46 1.25
C LEU A 33 -2.44 10.11 2.20
N VAL A 34 -2.88 10.51 3.40
CA VAL A 34 -1.99 11.13 4.39
C VAL A 34 -0.93 10.15 4.88
N SER A 35 -1.29 8.87 5.07
CA SER A 35 -0.32 7.85 5.47
C SER A 35 0.69 7.57 4.36
N ALA A 36 0.26 7.52 3.11
CA ALA A 36 1.14 7.36 1.96
C ALA A 36 2.14 8.52 1.85
N LEU A 37 1.66 9.76 2.00
CA LEU A 37 2.49 10.96 1.99
C LEU A 37 3.48 10.97 3.16
N GLY A 38 3.04 10.59 4.36
CA GLY A 38 3.88 10.58 5.56
C GLY A 38 4.94 9.47 5.56
N SER A 39 4.75 8.40 4.80
CA SER A 39 5.61 7.22 4.78
C SER A 39 6.41 7.01 3.50
N ASP A 40 6.34 7.96 2.56
CA ASP A 40 6.97 7.84 1.23
C ASP A 40 6.55 6.54 0.51
N ALA A 41 5.25 6.26 0.51
CA ALA A 41 4.73 5.06 -0.15
C ALA A 41 4.90 5.14 -1.67
N ASP A 42 5.32 4.03 -2.29
CA ASP A 42 5.49 3.92 -3.74
C ASP A 42 4.19 4.07 -4.51
N TRP A 43 3.09 3.63 -3.89
CA TRP A 43 1.76 3.67 -4.48
C TRP A 43 0.67 3.77 -3.42
N VAL A 44 -0.43 4.42 -3.78
CA VAL A 44 -1.61 4.55 -2.92
C VAL A 44 -2.88 4.28 -3.72
N PHE A 45 -3.83 3.55 -3.13
CA PHE A 45 -5.18 3.35 -3.66
C PHE A 45 -6.21 4.05 -2.79
N ILE A 46 -6.98 4.97 -3.38
CA ILE A 46 -8.06 5.70 -2.72
C ILE A 46 -9.36 5.61 -3.54
N PRO A 47 -10.54 5.53 -2.90
CA PRO A 47 -11.82 5.46 -3.62
C PRO A 47 -12.14 6.73 -4.44
N GLU A 48 -11.65 7.89 -4.02
CA GLU A 48 -11.94 9.17 -4.67
C GLU A 48 -11.19 9.37 -5.99
N ALA A 49 -10.08 8.66 -6.18
CA ALA A 49 -9.28 8.67 -7.40
C ALA A 49 -8.92 7.23 -7.80
N PRO A 50 -9.88 6.49 -8.37
CA PRO A 50 -9.65 5.12 -8.84
C PRO A 50 -8.50 5.09 -9.85
N PRO A 51 -7.68 4.03 -9.85
CA PRO A 51 -6.61 3.89 -10.82
C PRO A 51 -7.19 3.75 -12.24
N GLY A 52 -6.52 4.39 -13.20
CA GLY A 52 -6.86 4.29 -14.62
C GLY A 52 -6.59 2.90 -15.20
N PRO A 53 -7.04 2.63 -16.44
CA PRO A 53 -6.77 1.37 -17.10
C PRO A 53 -5.26 1.13 -17.26
N GLY A 54 -4.81 -0.10 -17.01
CA GLY A 54 -3.39 -0.48 -17.09
C GLY A 54 -2.55 -0.04 -15.89
N TRP A 55 -3.18 0.31 -14.77
CA TRP A 55 -2.47 0.63 -13.52
C TRP A 55 -1.61 -0.53 -13.03
N GLU A 56 -1.95 -1.77 -13.38
CA GLU A 56 -1.19 -2.96 -13.02
C GLU A 56 0.22 -2.92 -13.61
N ASP A 57 0.34 -2.49 -14.86
CA ASP A 57 1.62 -2.32 -15.56
C ASP A 57 2.39 -1.13 -14.98
N GLN A 58 1.70 -0.01 -14.72
CA GLN A 58 2.30 1.19 -14.14
C GLN A 58 2.87 0.92 -12.74
N LEU A 59 2.11 0.23 -11.89
CA LEU A 59 2.55 -0.21 -10.58
C LEU A 59 3.78 -1.10 -10.72
N CYS A 60 3.75 -2.13 -11.56
CA CYS A 60 4.87 -3.05 -11.72
C CYS A 60 6.15 -2.32 -12.18
N ASN A 61 6.03 -1.43 -13.16
CA ASN A 61 7.15 -0.64 -13.67
C ASN A 61 7.69 0.31 -12.60
N LYS A 62 6.82 0.98 -11.84
CA LYS A 62 7.23 1.85 -10.73
C LYS A 62 8.04 1.07 -9.70
N LEU A 63 7.54 -0.09 -9.27
CA LEU A 63 8.20 -0.93 -8.27
C LEU A 63 9.56 -1.49 -8.76
N GLN A 64 9.68 -1.82 -10.05
CA GLN A 64 10.95 -2.22 -10.65
C GLN A 64 11.95 -1.07 -10.67
N ASN A 65 11.55 0.10 -11.16
CA ASN A 65 12.39 1.29 -11.21
C ASN A 65 12.88 1.67 -9.81
N THR A 66 12.00 1.63 -8.80
CA THR A 66 12.36 1.91 -7.40
C THR A 66 13.45 0.95 -6.90
N ARG A 67 13.37 -0.34 -7.22
CA ARG A 67 14.42 -1.30 -6.88
C ARG A 67 15.73 -1.10 -7.64
N GLU A 68 15.66 -0.77 -8.92
CA GLU A 68 16.84 -0.48 -9.74
C GLU A 68 17.60 0.76 -9.22
N MET A 69 16.87 1.74 -8.67
CA MET A 69 17.44 2.90 -7.97
C MET A 69 18.05 2.55 -6.60
N GLY A 70 18.01 1.28 -6.18
CA GLY A 70 18.65 0.78 -4.97
C GLY A 70 17.75 0.76 -3.73
N GLN A 71 16.47 1.13 -3.87
CA GLN A 71 15.52 1.09 -2.75
C GLN A 71 15.18 -0.38 -2.43
N ARG A 72 15.37 -0.75 -1.16
CA ARG A 72 15.22 -2.14 -0.68
C ARG A 72 13.85 -2.41 -0.07
N LEU A 73 12.94 -1.46 -0.15
CA LEU A 73 11.63 -1.56 0.46
C LEU A 73 10.64 -0.92 -0.47
N ASN A 74 9.55 -1.64 -0.72
CA ASN A 74 8.41 -1.09 -1.44
C ASN A 74 7.19 -1.08 -0.51
N ILE A 75 6.54 0.08 -0.39
CA ILE A 75 5.36 0.27 0.47
C ILE A 75 4.17 0.68 -0.40
N ILE A 76 3.08 -0.07 -0.29
CA ILE A 76 1.84 0.22 -0.99
C ILE A 76 0.75 0.40 0.05
N VAL A 77 0.06 1.53 0.02
CA VAL A 77 -1.04 1.82 0.94
C VAL A 77 -2.37 1.67 0.21
N LEU A 78 -3.28 0.89 0.77
CA LEU A 78 -4.58 0.58 0.17
C LEU A 78 -5.70 0.93 1.15
N ALA A 79 -6.60 1.84 0.76
CA ALA A 79 -7.82 2.07 1.53
C ALA A 79 -8.75 0.85 1.45
N GLU A 80 -9.44 0.49 2.54
CA GLU A 80 -10.40 -0.64 2.55
C GLU A 80 -11.48 -0.50 1.46
N GLY A 81 -11.79 0.74 1.09
CA GLY A 81 -12.75 1.11 0.05
C GLY A 81 -12.17 1.27 -1.35
N ALA A 82 -10.92 0.85 -1.59
CA ALA A 82 -10.30 1.00 -2.91
C ALA A 82 -11.12 0.31 -4.01
N ILE A 83 -11.36 1.03 -5.11
CA ILE A 83 -12.12 0.58 -6.27
C ILE A 83 -11.35 0.89 -7.55
N ASP A 84 -11.63 0.14 -8.61
CA ASP A 84 -11.17 0.42 -9.96
C ASP A 84 -12.08 1.44 -10.67
N SER A 85 -11.71 1.82 -11.90
CA SER A 85 -12.50 2.72 -12.74
C SER A 85 -13.92 2.19 -13.07
N ASN A 86 -14.18 0.90 -12.89
CA ASN A 86 -15.48 0.27 -13.10
C ASN A 86 -16.29 0.11 -11.80
N GLY A 87 -15.77 0.58 -10.66
CA GLY A 87 -16.38 0.41 -9.35
C GLY A 87 -16.21 -0.98 -8.73
N LYS A 88 -15.37 -1.85 -9.31
CA LYS A 88 -15.00 -3.13 -8.71
C LYS A 88 -13.99 -2.88 -7.59
N GLN A 89 -14.20 -3.52 -6.46
CA GLN A 89 -13.27 -3.45 -5.33
C GLN A 89 -11.89 -4.00 -5.71
N ILE A 90 -10.84 -3.28 -5.32
CA ILE A 90 -9.45 -3.72 -5.40
C ILE A 90 -9.05 -4.21 -4.02
N SER A 91 -8.83 -5.52 -3.87
CA SER A 91 -8.41 -6.09 -2.59
C SER A 91 -6.89 -6.06 -2.42
N SER A 92 -6.43 -6.07 -1.17
CA SER A 92 -5.01 -6.21 -0.84
C SER A 92 -4.41 -7.52 -1.38
N GLU A 93 -5.21 -8.59 -1.49
CA GLU A 93 -4.81 -9.87 -2.07
C GLU A 93 -4.63 -9.79 -3.59
N ASP A 94 -5.48 -9.05 -4.31
CA ASP A 94 -5.32 -8.83 -5.76
C ASP A 94 -3.97 -8.15 -6.06
N VAL A 95 -3.64 -7.12 -5.27
CA VAL A 95 -2.37 -6.39 -5.41
C VAL A 95 -1.18 -7.29 -5.05
N ARG A 96 -1.27 -8.08 -3.97
CA ARG A 96 -0.22 -9.05 -3.61
C ARG A 96 0.01 -10.06 -4.72
N GLN A 97 -1.05 -10.67 -5.24
CA GLN A 97 -0.98 -11.69 -6.27
C GLN A 97 -0.39 -11.12 -7.57
N LEU A 98 -0.77 -9.90 -7.95
CA LEU A 98 -0.23 -9.20 -9.10
C LEU A 98 1.30 -9.05 -8.98
N ILE A 99 1.78 -8.52 -7.86
CA ILE A 99 3.21 -8.27 -7.61
C ILE A 99 3.99 -9.58 -7.54
N SER A 100 3.48 -10.58 -6.80
CA SER A 100 4.14 -11.87 -6.69
C SER A 100 4.18 -12.62 -8.03
N THR A 101 3.16 -12.50 -8.87
CA THR A 101 3.13 -13.18 -10.18
C THR A 101 4.06 -12.50 -11.19
N ARG A 102 3.99 -11.18 -11.31
CA ARG A 102 4.72 -10.43 -12.34
C ARG A 102 6.17 -10.13 -11.95
N LEU A 103 6.40 -9.73 -10.70
CA LEU A 103 7.72 -9.28 -10.22
C LEU A 103 8.45 -10.32 -9.38
N LYS A 104 7.76 -11.36 -8.89
CA LYS A 104 8.30 -12.39 -7.99
C LYS A 104 8.90 -11.81 -6.70
N TYR A 105 8.37 -10.68 -6.24
CA TYR A 105 8.78 -10.08 -4.96
C TYR A 105 8.11 -10.78 -3.79
N ASP A 106 8.86 -11.00 -2.70
CA ASP A 106 8.29 -11.45 -1.42
C ASP A 106 7.38 -10.34 -0.88
N THR A 107 6.08 -10.56 -1.03
CA THR A 107 5.04 -9.56 -0.79
C THR A 107 4.18 -9.99 0.39
N ARG A 108 4.02 -9.08 1.35
CA ARG A 108 3.26 -9.32 2.58
C ARG A 108 2.12 -8.32 2.69
N ILE A 109 0.99 -8.79 3.19
CA ILE A 109 -0.16 -7.95 3.50
C ILE A 109 -0.19 -7.71 5.00
N THR A 110 -0.43 -6.46 5.38
CA THR A 110 -0.76 -6.08 6.75
C THR A 110 -2.08 -5.35 6.75
N ILE A 111 -3.10 -5.94 7.38
CA ILE A 111 -4.40 -5.31 7.59
C ILE A 111 -4.38 -4.73 9.01
N LEU A 112 -4.37 -3.40 9.12
CA LEU A 112 -4.26 -2.74 10.43
C LEU A 112 -5.55 -2.85 11.26
N GLY A 113 -6.70 -2.83 10.61
CA GLY A 113 -8.00 -2.99 11.23
C GLY A 113 -8.22 -2.04 12.43
N HIS A 114 -8.71 -2.60 13.54
CA HIS A 114 -9.18 -1.83 14.70
C HIS A 114 -8.07 -1.12 15.48
N VAL A 115 -6.80 -1.45 15.27
CA VAL A 115 -5.67 -0.73 15.89
C VAL A 115 -5.72 0.77 15.58
N GLN A 116 -6.28 1.13 14.41
CA GLN A 116 -6.44 2.52 13.98
C GLN A 116 -7.47 3.32 14.79
N ARG A 117 -8.33 2.64 15.57
CA ARG A 117 -9.35 3.27 16.44
C ARG A 117 -8.95 3.30 17.91
N GLY A 118 -7.84 2.65 18.27
CA GLY A 118 -7.31 2.60 19.63
C GLY A 118 -6.13 3.57 19.82
N GLY A 119 -5.58 3.57 21.03
CA GLY A 119 -4.45 4.42 21.42
C GLY A 119 -4.86 5.70 22.15
N CYS A 120 -3.86 6.45 22.62
CA CYS A 120 -4.07 7.74 23.26
C CYS A 120 -4.26 8.84 22.19
N PRO A 121 -5.13 9.84 22.44
CA PRO A 121 -5.24 11.00 21.56
C PRO A 121 -3.89 11.67 21.36
N SER A 122 -3.60 12.10 20.12
CA SER A 122 -2.45 12.98 19.86
C SER A 122 -2.67 14.34 20.53
N ALA A 123 -1.56 14.99 20.91
CA ALA A 123 -1.56 16.31 21.55
C ALA A 123 -2.14 17.42 20.67
#